data_AF-A7HMU0-F1
#
_entry.id   AF-A7HMU0-F1
#
_cell.length_a   1.000
_cell.length_b   1.000
_cell.length_c   1.000
_cell.angle_alpha   90.00
_cell.angle_beta   90.00
_cell.angle_gamma   90.00
#
_symmetry.space_group_name_H-M   'P 1'
#
loop_
_entity.id
_entity.type
_entity.pdbx_description
1 polymer ?
#
loop_
_entity_poly.entity_id
_entity_poly.type
_entity_poly.pdbx_seq_one_letter_code
_entity_poly.pdbx_strand_id
1 'polypeptide(L)'
;MKKVNKLTLTLILGILTAGIMLLFSSTTLSAAQTTRLISYTPTSTLTQDDIKSLQMMIQEEKLARDVYKTLYEIYKLPIFNNITRSEQNHMDAVKALLDKYDIENPLKTDEIGKFAYPYFESLYNQLVSEGKKSLTDALSVGVKIEKLDIKDLEEAISKTSNEDIKVVYGYLKNGSENHLRAFSK
;
A
#
# COMPACT_ATOMS: atom_id res chain seq x y z
N MET A 1 -32.50 16.65 -72.84
CA MET A 1 -32.20 17.72 -71.86
C MET A 1 -32.00 17.08 -70.50
N LYS A 2 -30.77 17.10 -69.98
CA LYS A 2 -30.35 16.49 -68.71
C LYS A 2 -30.77 17.39 -67.54
N LYS A 3 -31.47 16.85 -66.53
CA LYS A 3 -31.57 17.45 -65.20
C LYS A 3 -30.60 16.70 -64.28
N VAL A 4 -29.65 17.45 -63.71
CA VAL A 4 -28.62 16.98 -62.80
C VAL A 4 -29.15 17.13 -61.38
N ASN A 5 -29.33 16.03 -60.65
CA ASN A 5 -29.62 16.07 -59.22
C ASN A 5 -28.28 16.16 -58.47
N LYS A 6 -28.08 17.23 -57.70
CA LYS A 6 -26.92 17.40 -56.81
C LYS A 6 -27.05 16.43 -55.64
N LEU A 7 -26.28 15.35 -55.68
CA LEU A 7 -26.05 14.48 -54.53
C LEU A 7 -24.98 15.15 -53.64
N THR A 8 -25.39 15.70 -52.51
CA THR A 8 -24.48 16.26 -51.49
C THR A 8 -23.77 15.11 -50.77
N LEU A 9 -22.43 15.12 -50.83
CA LEU A 9 -21.53 14.14 -50.20
C LEU A 9 -21.21 14.56 -48.75
N THR A 10 -21.66 13.72 -47.83
CA THR A 10 -21.12 13.32 -46.50
C THR A 10 -20.12 14.21 -45.75
N LEU A 11 -20.45 14.53 -44.49
CA LEU A 11 -19.54 14.37 -43.35
C LEU A 11 -20.34 14.19 -42.04
N ILE A 12 -20.67 12.95 -41.68
CA ILE A 12 -21.15 12.64 -40.33
C ILE A 12 -19.91 12.36 -39.49
N LEU A 13 -19.56 13.32 -38.65
CA LEU A 13 -18.54 13.17 -37.62
C LEU A 13 -19.09 12.21 -36.57
N GLY A 14 -18.60 10.98 -36.58
CA GLY A 14 -18.88 10.00 -35.54
C GLY A 14 -18.18 10.40 -34.25
N ILE A 15 -18.94 10.81 -33.25
CA ILE A 15 -18.50 10.78 -31.85
C ILE A 15 -19.38 9.75 -31.15
N LEU A 16 -18.90 8.51 -31.17
CA LEU A 16 -19.41 7.44 -30.33
C LEU A 16 -18.80 7.66 -28.93
N THR A 17 -19.38 8.52 -28.10
CA THR A 17 -19.07 8.49 -26.67
C THR A 17 -19.71 7.25 -26.08
N ALA A 18 -18.98 6.12 -26.16
CA ALA A 18 -19.25 4.98 -25.32
C ALA A 18 -18.96 5.43 -23.87
N GLY A 19 -20.02 5.86 -23.18
CA GLY A 19 -20.00 5.99 -21.74
C GLY A 19 -19.78 4.61 -21.14
N ILE A 20 -18.53 4.29 -20.85
CA ILE A 20 -18.17 3.18 -19.97
C ILE A 20 -18.59 3.63 -18.57
N MET A 21 -19.84 3.33 -18.23
CA MET A 21 -20.29 3.31 -16.84
C MET A 21 -19.65 2.06 -16.22
N LEU A 22 -18.40 2.20 -15.77
CA LEU A 22 -17.72 1.18 -14.97
C LEU A 22 -18.49 1.05 -13.66
N LEU A 23 -19.28 -0.02 -13.57
CA LEU A 23 -19.78 -0.55 -12.33
C LEU A 23 -18.56 -0.90 -11.46
N PHE A 24 -18.17 0.02 -10.58
CA PHE A 24 -17.16 -0.24 -9.56
C PHE A 24 -17.75 -1.24 -8.56
N SER A 25 -17.63 -2.52 -8.91
CA SER A 25 -17.62 -3.58 -7.91
C SER A 25 -16.40 -3.29 -7.04
N SER A 26 -16.58 -3.13 -5.74
CA SER A 26 -15.48 -2.95 -4.76
C SER A 26 -14.71 -4.25 -4.61
N THR A 27 -14.09 -4.71 -5.70
CA THR A 27 -13.13 -5.80 -5.69
C THR A 27 -11.82 -5.22 -5.19
N THR A 28 -11.42 -5.64 -3.99
CA THR A 28 -10.09 -5.37 -3.48
C THR A 28 -9.06 -5.98 -4.42
N LEU A 29 -8.14 -5.16 -4.92
CA LEU A 29 -7.03 -5.63 -5.74
C LEU A 29 -6.06 -6.45 -4.88
N SER A 30 -5.52 -7.55 -5.42
CA SER A 30 -4.42 -8.27 -4.78
C SER A 30 -3.08 -7.55 -4.99
N ALA A 31 -2.07 -7.84 -4.17
CA ALA A 31 -0.72 -7.30 -4.35
C ALA A 31 -0.20 -7.45 -5.79
N ALA A 32 -0.34 -8.65 -6.38
CA ALA A 32 0.09 -8.90 -7.74
C ALA A 32 -0.68 -8.06 -8.78
N GLN A 33 -1.97 -7.81 -8.56
CA GLN A 33 -2.77 -6.95 -9.42
C GLN A 33 -2.37 -5.49 -9.27
N THR A 34 -2.16 -5.01 -8.04
CA THR A 34 -1.65 -3.67 -7.73
C THR A 34 -0.30 -3.41 -8.40
N THR A 35 0.68 -4.30 -8.20
CA THR A 35 2.01 -4.20 -8.83
C THR A 35 1.91 -4.20 -10.36
N ARG A 36 1.01 -5.01 -10.93
CA ARG A 36 0.80 -5.04 -12.38
C ARG A 36 0.19 -3.73 -12.91
N LEU A 37 -0.79 -3.16 -12.21
CA LEU A 37 -1.42 -1.90 -12.62
C LEU A 37 -0.40 -0.76 -12.68
N ILE A 38 0.43 -0.62 -11.65
CA ILE A 38 1.47 0.42 -11.62
C ILE A 38 2.56 0.19 -12.67
N SER A 39 2.81 -1.04 -13.14
CA SER A 39 3.83 -1.29 -14.18
C SER A 39 3.47 -0.74 -15.56
N TYR A 40 2.18 -0.44 -15.81
CA TYR A 40 1.67 0.00 -17.10
C TYR A 40 1.39 1.52 -17.19
N THR A 41 1.39 2.23 -16.05
CA THR A 41 1.16 3.68 -16.02
C THR A 41 2.45 4.45 -16.30
N PRO A 42 2.43 5.50 -17.16
CA PRO A 42 3.58 6.39 -17.33
C PRO A 42 4.00 6.99 -15.99
N THR A 43 5.31 7.12 -15.76
CA THR A 43 5.83 7.78 -14.55
C THR A 43 5.41 9.24 -14.53
N SER A 44 4.74 9.67 -13.46
CA SER A 44 4.54 11.09 -13.16
C SER A 44 5.68 11.61 -12.29
N THR A 45 5.95 12.91 -12.32
CA THR A 45 7.03 13.49 -11.51
C THR A 45 6.68 13.40 -10.02
N LEU A 46 7.59 12.83 -9.22
CA LEU A 46 7.45 12.79 -7.77
C LEU A 46 7.92 14.09 -7.10
N THR A 47 7.24 14.46 -6.03
CA THR A 47 7.73 15.47 -5.08
C THR A 47 8.73 14.86 -4.09
N GLN A 48 9.49 15.70 -3.38
CA GLN A 48 10.35 15.21 -2.29
C GLN A 48 9.54 14.58 -1.14
N ASP A 49 8.32 15.07 -0.92
CA ASP A 49 7.41 14.50 0.09
C ASP A 49 6.93 13.11 -0.31
N ASP A 50 6.68 12.87 -1.61
CA ASP A 50 6.34 11.53 -2.12
C ASP A 50 7.50 10.54 -1.90
N ILE A 51 8.73 10.95 -2.24
CA ILE A 51 9.92 10.11 -2.06
C ILE A 51 10.10 9.76 -0.58
N LYS A 52 10.04 10.77 0.29
CA LYS A 52 10.17 10.57 1.74
C LYS A 52 9.05 9.69 2.27
N SER A 53 7.82 9.87 1.79
CA SER A 53 6.68 9.05 2.19
C SER A 53 6.91 7.58 1.85
N LEU A 54 7.37 7.25 0.64
CA LEU A 54 7.66 5.86 0.24
C LEU A 54 8.77 5.23 1.08
N GLN A 55 9.83 6.00 1.37
CA GLN A 55 10.95 5.54 2.21
C GLN A 55 10.56 5.33 3.68
N MET A 56 9.61 6.11 4.20
CA MET A 56 9.03 5.90 5.53
C MET A 56 8.10 4.68 5.53
N MET A 57 7.19 4.60 4.56
CA MET A 57 6.17 3.56 4.48
C MET A 57 6.78 2.15 4.40
N ILE A 58 7.82 1.95 3.58
CA ILE A 58 8.46 0.62 3.50
C ILE A 58 9.09 0.17 4.85
N GLN A 59 9.54 1.13 5.68
CA GLN A 59 10.08 0.82 7.00
C GLN A 59 8.99 0.59 8.04
N GLU A 60 7.84 1.25 7.89
CA GLU A 60 6.65 1.05 8.73
C GLU A 60 6.02 -0.34 8.50
N GLU A 61 5.88 -0.75 7.25
CA GLU A 61 5.43 -2.11 6.88
C GLU A 61 6.41 -3.18 7.39
N LYS A 62 7.72 -2.90 7.30
CA LYS A 62 8.75 -3.77 7.90
C LYS A 62 8.62 -3.84 9.42
N LEU A 63 8.31 -2.71 10.09
CA LEU A 63 8.10 -2.66 11.53
C LEU A 63 6.96 -3.58 11.94
N ALA A 64 5.80 -3.48 11.28
CA ALA A 64 4.66 -4.35 11.52
C ALA A 64 5.05 -5.82 11.35
N ARG A 65 5.64 -6.17 10.19
CA ARG A 65 6.10 -7.53 9.88
C ARG A 65 7.03 -8.10 10.95
N ASP A 66 8.04 -7.32 11.34
CA ASP A 66 9.10 -7.78 12.25
C ASP A 66 8.59 -7.92 13.69
N VAL A 67 7.71 -7.01 14.14
CA VAL A 67 7.03 -7.17 15.44
C VAL A 67 6.16 -8.43 15.43
N TYR A 68 5.39 -8.68 14.37
CA TYR A 68 4.53 -9.85 14.28
C TYR A 68 5.30 -11.16 14.20
N LYS A 69 6.41 -11.22 13.45
CA LYS A 69 7.35 -12.37 13.48
C LYS A 69 7.82 -12.64 14.91
N THR A 70 8.22 -11.59 15.62
CA THR A 70 8.76 -11.71 16.98
C THR A 70 7.71 -12.19 17.98
N LEU A 71 6.50 -11.63 17.94
CA LEU A 71 5.41 -12.03 18.84
C LEU A 71 4.85 -13.41 18.48
N TYR A 72 4.88 -13.81 17.22
CA TYR A 72 4.57 -15.18 16.81
C TYR A 72 5.54 -16.19 17.43
N GLU A 73 6.83 -15.90 17.47
CA GLU A 73 7.81 -16.81 18.09
C GLU A 73 7.56 -17.04 19.59
N ILE A 74 6.92 -16.10 20.27
CA ILE A 74 6.65 -16.15 21.71
C ILE A 74 5.30 -16.84 21.99
N TYR A 75 4.24 -16.37 21.32
CA TYR A 75 2.87 -16.81 21.64
C TYR A 75 2.35 -17.91 20.70
N LYS A 76 3.00 -18.12 19.55
CA LYS A 76 2.64 -19.10 18.52
C LYS A 76 1.18 -18.99 18.03
N LEU A 77 0.59 -17.80 18.15
CA LEU A 77 -0.77 -17.57 17.69
C LEU A 77 -0.83 -17.37 16.17
N PRO A 78 -1.74 -18.07 15.47
CA PRO A 78 -1.86 -17.97 14.01
C PRO A 78 -2.08 -16.56 13.46
N ILE A 79 -2.72 -15.66 14.23
CA ILE A 79 -2.97 -14.28 13.80
C ILE A 79 -1.68 -13.55 13.42
N PHE A 80 -0.65 -13.61 14.28
CA PHE A 80 0.63 -12.95 14.02
C PHE A 80 1.33 -13.51 12.78
N ASN A 81 1.33 -14.84 12.59
CA ASN A 81 1.94 -15.46 11.42
C ASN A 81 1.17 -15.16 10.12
N ASN A 82 -0.17 -15.12 10.19
CA ASN A 82 -0.99 -14.83 9.01
C ASN A 82 -0.82 -13.39 8.55
N ILE A 83 -0.81 -12.44 9.49
CA ILE A 83 -0.68 -11.02 9.19
C ILE A 83 0.74 -10.68 8.74
N THR A 84 1.79 -11.32 9.31
CA THR A 84 3.18 -11.21 8.82
C THR A 84 3.31 -11.41 7.30
N ARG A 85 2.56 -12.37 6.72
CA ARG A 85 2.58 -12.60 5.27
C ARG A 85 1.92 -11.47 4.49
N SER A 86 0.91 -10.82 5.08
CA SER A 86 0.28 -9.63 4.50
C SER A 86 1.27 -8.46 4.50
N GLU A 87 1.97 -8.22 5.59
CA GLU A 87 2.95 -7.12 5.66
C GLU A 87 4.12 -7.32 4.69
N GLN A 88 4.51 -8.57 4.42
CA GLN A 88 5.47 -8.82 3.35
C GLN A 88 4.92 -8.37 1.99
N ASN A 89 3.65 -8.64 1.69
CA ASN A 89 3.03 -8.18 0.44
C ASN A 89 2.93 -6.66 0.38
N HIS A 90 2.68 -6.00 1.52
CA HIS A 90 2.68 -4.53 1.59
C HIS A 90 4.08 -3.96 1.30
N MET A 91 5.12 -4.49 1.95
CA MET A 91 6.52 -4.12 1.67
C MET A 91 6.86 -4.31 0.19
N ASP A 92 6.46 -5.43 -0.41
CA ASP A 92 6.72 -5.72 -1.83
C ASP A 92 6.00 -4.72 -2.76
N ALA A 93 4.78 -4.30 -2.40
CA ALA A 93 4.03 -3.28 -3.14
C ALA A 93 4.70 -1.90 -3.07
N VAL A 94 5.19 -1.48 -1.90
CA VAL A 94 5.94 -0.21 -1.76
C VAL A 94 7.28 -0.31 -2.49
N LYS A 95 7.99 -1.44 -2.38
CA LYS A 95 9.24 -1.68 -3.10
C LYS A 95 9.04 -1.56 -4.61
N ALA A 96 7.93 -2.05 -5.15
CA ALA A 96 7.63 -1.91 -6.57
C ALA A 96 7.50 -0.44 -7.02
N LEU A 97 7.01 0.46 -6.16
CA LEU A 97 7.04 1.91 -6.42
C LEU A 97 8.45 2.48 -6.32
N LEU A 98 9.23 2.09 -5.32
CA LEU A 98 10.63 2.51 -5.20
C LEU A 98 11.41 2.15 -6.47
N ASP A 99 11.29 0.90 -6.93
CA ASP A 99 11.93 0.42 -8.16
C ASP A 99 11.42 1.17 -9.41
N LYS A 100 10.10 1.38 -9.51
CA LYS A 100 9.48 2.09 -10.65
C LYS A 100 10.00 3.52 -10.81
N TYR A 101 10.20 4.21 -9.70
CA TYR A 101 10.60 5.61 -9.65
C TYR A 101 12.10 5.82 -9.43
N ASP A 102 12.91 4.75 -9.50
CA ASP A 102 14.36 4.76 -9.27
C ASP A 102 14.76 5.41 -7.94
N ILE A 103 13.98 5.12 -6.89
CA ILE A 103 14.22 5.60 -5.53
C ILE A 103 15.04 4.56 -4.78
N GLU A 104 16.12 5.01 -4.14
CA GLU A 104 16.92 4.15 -3.27
C GLU A 104 16.07 3.62 -2.10
N ASN A 105 16.00 2.28 -1.99
CA ASN A 105 15.41 1.63 -0.82
C ASN A 105 16.32 1.83 0.40
N PRO A 106 15.81 2.43 1.50
CA PRO A 106 16.62 2.68 2.70
C PRO A 106 16.97 1.38 3.44
N LEU A 107 16.19 0.31 3.28
CA LEU A 107 16.43 -0.97 3.94
C LEU A 107 17.61 -1.71 3.27
N LYS A 108 18.77 -1.71 3.93
CA LYS A 108 19.99 -2.41 3.46
C LYS A 108 20.11 -3.85 3.95
N THR A 109 19.24 -4.26 4.87
CA THR A 109 19.20 -5.59 5.47
C THR A 109 17.76 -5.98 5.76
N ASP A 110 17.48 -7.29 5.67
CA ASP A 110 16.20 -7.88 6.06
C ASP A 110 16.23 -8.46 7.49
N GLU A 111 17.32 -8.21 8.25
CA GLU A 111 17.43 -8.63 9.65
C GLU A 111 16.26 -8.06 10.49
N ILE A 112 15.66 -8.92 11.31
CA ILE A 112 14.53 -8.57 12.16
C ILE A 112 14.94 -7.47 13.15
N GLY A 113 14.17 -6.39 13.20
CA GLY A 113 14.40 -5.30 14.14
C GLY A 113 15.50 -4.32 13.74
N LYS A 114 16.09 -4.48 12.54
CA LYS A 114 17.03 -3.51 11.95
C LYS A 114 16.34 -2.61 10.96
N PHE A 115 16.56 -1.31 11.09
CA PHE A 115 15.95 -0.28 10.24
C PHE A 115 16.98 0.75 9.82
N ALA A 116 16.69 1.47 8.74
CA ALA A 116 17.55 2.56 8.29
C ALA A 116 17.43 3.78 9.20
N TYR A 117 16.23 4.03 9.73
CA TYR A 117 15.98 5.18 10.60
C TYR A 117 15.88 4.75 12.07
N PRO A 118 16.66 5.38 12.98
CA PRO A 118 16.69 5.02 14.41
C PRO A 118 15.32 5.07 15.12
N TYR A 119 14.39 5.89 14.59
CA TYR A 119 13.02 5.94 15.05
C TYR A 119 12.33 4.56 15.00
N PHE A 120 12.46 3.83 13.88
CA PHE A 120 11.82 2.52 13.72
C PHE A 120 12.48 1.44 14.57
N GLU A 121 13.81 1.47 14.76
CA GLU A 121 14.49 0.56 15.71
C GLU A 121 14.00 0.78 17.14
N SER A 122 13.85 2.04 17.55
CA SER A 122 13.36 2.41 18.88
C SER A 122 11.90 1.96 19.08
N LEU A 123 11.06 2.20 18.08
CA LEU A 123 9.65 1.80 18.11
C LEU A 123 9.49 0.28 18.10
N TYR A 124 10.27 -0.45 17.30
CA TYR A 124 10.32 -1.91 17.32
C TYR A 124 10.63 -2.46 18.70
N ASN A 125 11.71 -1.96 19.33
CA ASN A 125 12.12 -2.40 20.66
C ASN A 125 11.04 -2.12 21.71
N GLN A 126 10.39 -0.95 21.63
CA GLN A 126 9.29 -0.60 22.52
C GLN A 126 8.09 -1.55 22.35
N LEU A 127 7.63 -1.76 21.12
CA LEU A 127 6.45 -2.57 20.81
C LEU A 127 6.68 -4.04 21.16
N VAL A 128 7.86 -4.59 20.87
CA VAL A 128 8.23 -5.95 21.29
C VAL A 128 8.29 -6.07 22.81
N SER A 129 8.83 -5.07 23.50
CA SER A 129 8.87 -5.05 24.97
C SER A 129 7.47 -4.99 25.59
N GLU A 130 6.57 -4.16 25.05
CA GLU A 130 5.15 -4.15 25.43
C GLU A 130 4.50 -5.50 25.17
N GLY A 131 4.61 -6.02 23.95
CA GLY A 131 3.94 -7.25 23.55
C GLY A 131 4.43 -8.49 24.28
N LYS A 132 5.66 -8.48 24.80
CA LYS A 132 6.23 -9.57 25.62
C LYS A 132 5.60 -9.73 27.00
N LYS A 133 4.91 -8.70 27.51
CA LYS A 133 4.37 -8.70 28.88
C LYS A 133 3.26 -9.74 29.06
N SER A 134 2.37 -9.85 28.09
CA SER A 134 1.28 -10.82 28.10
C SER A 134 0.70 -11.00 26.70
N LEU A 135 -0.06 -12.07 26.49
CA LEU A 135 -0.77 -12.24 25.22
C LEU A 135 -1.73 -11.07 24.92
N THR A 136 -2.41 -10.55 25.95
CA THR A 136 -3.30 -9.39 25.81
C THR A 136 -2.54 -8.14 25.38
N ASP A 137 -1.33 -7.93 25.91
CA ASP A 137 -0.46 -6.82 25.49
C ASP A 137 0.03 -7.02 24.05
N ALA A 138 0.34 -8.26 23.65
CA ALA A 138 0.74 -8.57 22.26
C ALA A 138 -0.36 -8.25 21.24
N LEU A 139 -1.62 -8.60 21.56
CA LEU A 139 -2.78 -8.26 20.71
C LEU A 139 -3.02 -6.74 20.70
N SER A 140 -2.87 -6.08 21.86
CA SER A 140 -2.94 -4.61 21.96
C SER A 140 -1.86 -3.92 21.12
N VAL A 141 -0.65 -4.49 21.06
CA VAL A 141 0.44 -4.01 20.18
C VAL A 141 0.04 -4.12 18.70
N GLY A 142 -0.60 -5.22 18.30
CA GLY A 142 -1.19 -5.35 16.96
C GLY A 142 -2.17 -4.22 16.66
N VAL A 143 -3.16 -3.98 17.53
CA VAL A 143 -4.10 -2.85 17.39
C VAL A 143 -3.40 -1.50 17.28
N LYS A 144 -2.33 -1.29 18.05
CA LYS A 144 -1.56 -0.03 18.05
C LYS A 144 -0.81 0.21 16.74
N ILE A 145 -0.19 -0.84 16.20
CA ILE A 145 0.51 -0.78 14.91
C ILE A 145 -0.49 -0.44 13.80
N GLU A 146 -1.60 -1.18 13.69
CA GLU A 146 -2.55 -0.95 12.59
C GLU A 146 -3.21 0.43 12.63
N LYS A 147 -3.44 0.98 13.84
CA LYS A 147 -3.97 2.35 13.97
C LYS A 147 -2.96 3.42 13.56
N LEU A 148 -1.68 3.19 13.83
CA LEU A 148 -0.62 4.09 13.40
C LEU A 148 -0.53 4.06 11.87
N ASP A 149 -0.47 2.87 11.30
CA ASP A 149 -0.31 2.65 9.87
C ASP A 149 -1.49 3.23 9.05
N ILE A 150 -2.73 2.97 9.46
CA ILE A 150 -3.93 3.55 8.82
C ILE A 150 -3.86 5.08 8.84
N LYS A 151 -3.47 5.68 9.97
CA LYS A 151 -3.41 7.13 10.11
C LYS A 151 -2.34 7.72 9.19
N ASP A 152 -1.15 7.12 9.17
CA ASP A 152 -0.02 7.62 8.39
C ASP A 152 -0.28 7.42 6.88
N LEU A 153 -0.97 6.34 6.48
CA LEU A 153 -1.48 6.13 5.12
C LEU A 153 -2.53 7.16 4.71
N GLU A 154 -3.51 7.47 5.56
CA GLU A 154 -4.52 8.51 5.28
C GLU A 154 -3.88 9.89 5.08
N GLU A 155 -2.92 10.24 5.95
CA GLU A 155 -2.17 11.47 5.83
C GLU A 155 -1.36 11.50 4.52
N ALA A 156 -0.66 10.42 4.18
CA ALA A 156 0.14 10.33 2.96
C ALA A 156 -0.71 10.40 1.67
N ILE A 157 -1.85 9.71 1.64
CA ILE A 157 -2.82 9.76 0.53
C ILE A 157 -3.33 11.19 0.34
N SER A 158 -3.59 11.94 1.42
CA SER A 158 -4.12 13.30 1.33
C SER A 158 -3.12 14.32 0.75
N LYS A 159 -1.82 14.03 0.84
CA LYS A 159 -0.74 14.94 0.44
C LYS A 159 -0.22 14.68 -0.98
N THR A 160 -0.37 13.47 -1.49
CA THR A 160 0.11 13.12 -2.82
C THR A 160 -0.92 13.37 -3.91
N SER A 161 -0.48 13.82 -5.08
CA SER A 161 -1.26 13.83 -6.32
C SER A 161 -0.89 12.67 -7.25
N ASN A 162 0.09 11.83 -6.86
CA ASN A 162 0.53 10.70 -7.67
C ASN A 162 -0.45 9.53 -7.53
N GLU A 163 -1.10 9.17 -8.64
CA GLU A 163 -2.12 8.11 -8.64
C GLU A 163 -1.55 6.70 -8.37
N ASP A 164 -0.30 6.41 -8.75
CA ASP A 164 0.30 5.10 -8.42
C ASP A 164 0.50 4.95 -6.91
N ILE A 165 0.97 6.02 -6.25
CA ILE A 165 1.13 6.07 -4.79
C ILE A 165 -0.23 5.90 -4.12
N LYS A 166 -1.26 6.63 -4.57
CA LYS A 166 -2.62 6.49 -4.01
C LYS A 166 -3.17 5.08 -4.15
N VAL A 167 -2.93 4.42 -5.28
CA VAL A 167 -3.38 3.04 -5.52
C VAL A 167 -2.70 2.08 -4.54
N VAL A 168 -1.38 2.18 -4.36
CA VAL A 168 -0.65 1.32 -3.42
C VAL A 168 -1.04 1.63 -1.97
N TYR A 169 -1.06 2.90 -1.56
CA TYR A 169 -1.44 3.25 -0.19
C TYR A 169 -2.89 2.92 0.13
N GLY A 170 -3.80 3.03 -0.84
CA GLY A 170 -5.17 2.54 -0.69
C GLY A 170 -5.24 1.02 -0.53
N TYR A 171 -4.39 0.26 -1.23
CA TYR A 171 -4.27 -1.19 -1.05
C TYR A 171 -3.76 -1.54 0.36
N LEU A 172 -2.67 -0.92 0.80
CA LEU A 172 -2.11 -1.08 2.15
C LEU A 172 -3.15 -0.77 3.22
N LYS A 173 -3.79 0.40 3.16
CA LYS A 173 -4.80 0.84 4.14
C LYS A 173 -5.93 -0.17 4.29
N ASN A 174 -6.44 -0.71 3.18
CA ASN A 174 -7.47 -1.74 3.22
C ASN A 174 -6.98 -3.03 3.92
N GLY A 175 -5.70 -3.38 3.74
CA GLY A 175 -5.01 -4.44 4.47
C GLY A 175 -4.98 -4.18 5.97
N SER A 176 -4.46 -3.02 6.38
CA SER A 176 -4.31 -2.60 7.78
C SER A 176 -5.67 -2.52 8.50
N GLU A 177 -6.72 -2.07 7.81
CA GLU A 177 -8.09 -2.11 8.34
C GLU A 177 -8.59 -3.56 8.59
N ASN A 178 -8.21 -4.52 7.75
CA ASN A 178 -8.53 -5.94 7.97
C ASN A 178 -7.75 -6.51 9.15
N HIS A 179 -6.48 -6.14 9.29
CA HIS A 179 -5.64 -6.56 10.41
C HIS A 179 -6.14 -6.00 11.73
N LEU A 180 -6.53 -4.72 11.76
CA LEU A 180 -7.12 -4.07 12.92
C LEU A 180 -8.39 -4.79 13.37
N ARG A 181 -9.27 -5.14 12.43
CA ARG A 181 -10.45 -5.96 12.70
C ARG A 181 -10.09 -7.35 13.22
N ALA A 182 -8.97 -7.94 12.80
CA ALA A 182 -8.53 -9.24 13.28
C ALA A 182 -8.00 -9.19 14.72
N PHE A 183 -7.22 -8.15 15.07
CA PHE A 183 -6.69 -7.96 16.43
C PHE A 183 -7.73 -7.49 17.45
N SER A 184 -8.81 -6.85 17.00
CA SER A 184 -9.86 -6.28 17.87
C SER A 184 -11.03 -7.23 18.14
N LYS A 185 -10.88 -8.53 17.84
CA LYS A 185 -11.92 -9.56 18.05
C LYS A 185 -11.87 -10.18 19.45
#